data_AF-A0A7Y6N086-F1
#
_entry.id   AF-A0A7Y6N086-F1
#
_cell.length_a   1.000
_cell.length_b   1.000
_cell.length_c   1.000
_cell.angle_alpha   90.00
_cell.angle_beta   90.00
_cell.angle_gamma   90.00
#
_symmetry.space_group_name_H-M   'P 1'
#
loop_
_entity.id
_entity.type
_entity.pdbx_description
1 polymer ?
#
loop_
_entity_poly.entity_id
_entity_poly.type
_entity_poly.pdbx_seq_one_letter_code
_entity_poly.pdbx_strand_id
1 'polypeptide(L)'
;MTSYPVRTSEDVREALLARREIALLDVREEDPHAQAHPLFAANLPLSKIELDAYTRLPRRDVPIVLFDAGEGLATRAADKLTSLGYTQIALLAGGLDGWIRAGGEVFRDVNVPSKAFGEFVEAQRHTPSLSAEAVGALLGNGDDVVVLDARRFDEYQTMNIPGSISVPGAELVLRARALAPDPKTRVIVNCAGRTRSIIGTQSLVNAGLPNPVAALRNGTIGWTLAGQTLEHGSSRRFDAEAGLDQTNLDASRTAARALADRAGVQRTTLDEAARWASDPSRTTYRFDVRTPAEYERAHAPGFQGAPGGQLVQETDMFAPVRGARVVLFDDDGVRANMTASWLAQMNIDVYVIDDAADQDLTDSGAWRGAKPEPAHTPTLSAEELAALLADPSSRTVVIDVTSSANHVKAHIPGAHWIVRSRLSNDVDDLRALPDAKRYVVTCATNALAPFAAPEVASLTGKPVHVLEGGTSAWIRAGFLTESGESRLASPRIDRYRRPYEGTDNAHEAMNAYLEWEYGLVAQLDRDGTHGFFVV
;
A
#
# COMPACT_ATOMS: atom_id res chain seq x y z
N MET A 1 1.55 -3.09 34.46
CA MET A 1 1.09 -2.43 33.23
C MET A 1 2.01 -1.27 32.96
N THR A 2 2.69 -1.29 31.82
CA THR A 2 3.49 -0.15 31.35
C THR A 2 2.54 1.01 31.08
N SER A 3 2.81 2.18 31.65
CA SER A 3 2.05 3.38 31.36
C SER A 3 2.78 4.13 30.25
N TYR A 4 2.07 4.40 29.15
CA TYR A 4 2.60 5.18 28.03
C TYR A 4 2.16 6.64 28.15
N PRO A 5 2.99 7.60 27.73
CA PRO A 5 2.57 8.99 27.55
C PRO A 5 1.33 9.09 26.68
N VAL A 6 0.54 10.14 26.89
CA VAL A 6 -0.65 10.45 26.09
C VAL A 6 -0.39 11.70 25.24
N ARG A 7 -0.92 11.71 24.02
CA ARG A 7 -0.94 12.87 23.11
C ARG A 7 -2.37 13.18 22.70
N THR A 8 -2.73 14.45 22.67
CA THR A 8 -4.03 14.93 22.22
C THR A 8 -4.08 15.05 20.70
N SER A 9 -5.29 15.23 20.14
CA SER A 9 -5.44 15.58 18.72
C SER A 9 -4.71 16.89 18.36
N GLU A 10 -4.67 17.86 19.29
CA GLU A 10 -3.97 19.14 19.11
C GLU A 10 -2.45 18.94 19.05
N ASP A 11 -1.88 18.09 19.90
CA ASP A 11 -0.44 17.77 19.83
C ASP A 11 -0.04 17.19 18.47
N VAL A 12 -0.89 16.32 17.92
CA VAL A 12 -0.71 15.72 16.59
C VAL A 12 -0.85 16.80 15.50
N ARG A 13 -1.90 17.63 15.58
CA ARG A 13 -2.14 18.74 14.66
C ARG A 13 -0.95 19.71 14.63
N GLU A 14 -0.44 20.10 15.79
CA GLU A 14 0.71 21.00 15.90
C GLU A 14 1.96 20.38 15.25
N ALA A 15 2.22 19.09 15.46
CA ALA A 15 3.34 18.39 14.84
C ALA A 15 3.21 18.38 13.29
N LEU A 16 2.01 18.10 12.78
CA LEU A 16 1.72 18.10 11.34
C LEU A 16 1.94 19.50 10.72
N LEU A 17 1.36 20.55 11.33
CA LEU A 17 1.50 21.93 10.85
C LEU A 17 2.95 22.43 10.92
N ALA A 18 3.68 22.08 11.98
CA ALA A 18 5.09 22.40 12.15
C ALA A 18 6.02 21.50 11.31
N ARG A 19 5.47 20.53 10.57
CA ARG A 19 6.21 19.55 9.75
C ARG A 19 7.28 18.78 10.55
N ARG A 20 7.02 18.54 11.84
CA ARG A 20 7.87 17.71 12.69
C ARG A 20 7.55 16.24 12.45
N GLU A 21 8.56 15.38 12.55
CA GLU A 21 8.35 13.95 12.34
C GLU A 21 7.34 13.35 13.32
N ILE A 22 6.30 12.70 12.78
CA ILE A 22 5.30 11.98 13.55
C ILE A 22 4.75 10.79 12.76
N ALA A 23 4.63 9.65 13.42
CA ALA A 23 3.89 8.48 12.93
C ALA A 23 2.58 8.36 13.72
N LEU A 24 1.47 8.77 13.12
CA LEU A 24 0.13 8.51 13.66
C LEU A 24 -0.34 7.16 13.12
N LEU A 25 -0.45 6.15 13.98
CA LEU A 25 -0.68 4.78 13.57
C LEU A 25 -1.98 4.21 14.13
N ASP A 26 -2.85 3.79 13.22
CA ASP A 26 -4.03 3.00 13.55
C ASP A 26 -3.64 1.53 13.61
N VAL A 27 -3.76 0.93 14.80
CA VAL A 27 -3.33 -0.46 15.01
C VAL A 27 -4.46 -1.48 14.90
N ARG A 28 -5.66 -1.02 14.51
CA ARG A 28 -6.78 -1.89 14.14
C ARG A 28 -6.49 -2.57 12.80
N GLU A 29 -7.33 -3.53 12.43
CA GLU A 29 -7.26 -4.16 11.11
C GLU A 29 -7.66 -3.18 9.98
N GLU A 30 -7.37 -3.53 8.72
CA GLU A 30 -7.58 -2.62 7.58
C GLU A 30 -9.05 -2.21 7.41
N ASP A 31 -10.01 -3.13 7.61
CA ASP A 31 -11.43 -2.80 7.45
C ASP A 31 -11.93 -1.75 8.47
N PRO A 32 -11.77 -1.92 9.80
CA PRO A 32 -12.18 -0.89 10.76
C PRO A 32 -11.40 0.42 10.63
N HIS A 33 -10.12 0.37 10.19
CA HIS A 33 -9.38 1.56 9.79
C HIS A 33 -10.10 2.29 8.65
N ALA A 34 -10.42 1.58 7.57
CA ALA A 34 -11.10 2.13 6.39
C ALA A 34 -12.52 2.62 6.65
N GLN A 35 -13.14 2.32 7.79
CA GLN A 35 -14.45 2.91 8.15
C GLN A 35 -14.32 4.34 8.68
N ALA A 36 -13.26 4.64 9.42
CA ALA A 36 -12.99 5.98 9.96
C ALA A 36 -11.56 6.08 10.53
N HIS A 37 -10.78 7.04 10.01
CA HIS A 37 -9.45 7.37 10.51
C HIS A 37 -9.07 8.84 10.23
N PRO A 38 -8.13 9.45 10.99
CA PRO A 38 -7.55 10.76 10.64
C PRO A 38 -6.82 10.76 9.29
N LEU A 39 -6.74 11.92 8.61
CA LEU A 39 -6.16 12.05 7.27
C LEU A 39 -4.78 11.37 7.13
N PHE A 40 -3.87 11.67 8.05
CA PHE A 40 -2.49 11.17 8.04
C PHE A 40 -2.25 9.98 8.98
N ALA A 41 -3.32 9.31 9.43
CA ALA A 41 -3.17 8.05 10.14
C ALA A 41 -2.82 6.93 9.14
N ALA A 42 -1.68 6.29 9.32
CA ALA A 42 -1.32 5.10 8.57
C ALA A 42 -1.78 3.85 9.31
N ASN A 43 -2.34 2.86 8.59
CA ASN A 43 -2.70 1.59 9.20
C ASN A 43 -1.46 0.72 9.41
N LEU A 44 -1.21 0.30 10.64
CA LEU A 44 -0.17 -0.67 11.01
C LEU A 44 -0.80 -1.69 11.98
N PRO A 45 -1.58 -2.65 11.47
CA PRO A 45 -2.35 -3.56 12.31
C PRO A 45 -1.47 -4.28 13.34
N LEU A 46 -1.96 -4.38 14.58
CA LEU A 46 -1.31 -5.14 15.65
C LEU A 46 -0.94 -6.56 15.18
N SER A 47 -1.78 -7.16 14.33
CA SER A 47 -1.57 -8.48 13.76
C SER A 47 -0.23 -8.66 13.04
N LYS A 48 0.33 -7.60 12.44
CA LYS A 48 1.50 -7.68 11.55
C LYS A 48 2.66 -6.78 12.00
N ILE A 49 2.56 -6.15 13.17
CA ILE A 49 3.47 -5.07 13.59
C ILE A 49 4.95 -5.47 13.51
N GLU A 50 5.32 -6.68 13.92
CA GLU A 50 6.71 -7.16 13.86
C GLU A 50 7.22 -7.34 12.43
N LEU A 51 6.35 -7.64 11.47
CA LEU A 51 6.74 -7.86 10.07
C LEU A 51 7.07 -6.55 9.35
N ASP A 52 6.41 -5.46 9.76
CA ASP A 52 6.40 -4.21 9.02
C ASP A 52 7.16 -3.09 9.73
N ALA A 53 7.21 -3.10 11.07
CA ALA A 53 7.71 -1.98 11.87
C ALA A 53 9.10 -1.53 11.43
N TYR A 54 10.07 -2.46 11.30
CA TYR A 54 11.45 -2.09 10.98
C TYR A 54 11.62 -1.44 9.60
N THR A 55 10.76 -1.80 8.64
CA THR A 55 10.79 -1.22 7.29
C THR A 55 10.05 0.12 7.25
N ARG A 56 8.87 0.19 7.86
CA ARG A 56 8.00 1.38 7.82
C ARG A 56 8.40 2.46 8.82
N LEU A 57 9.07 2.10 9.90
CA LEU A 57 9.55 2.98 10.97
C LEU A 57 11.06 2.70 11.22
N PRO A 58 11.94 3.04 10.27
CA PRO A 58 13.34 2.65 10.36
C PRO A 58 14.08 3.31 11.53
N ARG A 59 13.61 4.48 11.98
CA ARG A 59 14.16 5.21 13.13
C ARG A 59 13.47 4.80 14.45
N ARG A 60 14.24 4.34 15.43
CA ARG A 60 13.71 3.80 16.71
C ARG A 60 13.22 4.86 17.70
N ASP A 61 13.68 6.10 17.59
CA ASP A 61 13.26 7.22 18.42
C ASP A 61 12.31 8.19 17.68
N VAL A 62 11.74 7.77 16.54
CA VAL A 62 10.70 8.55 15.86
C VAL A 62 9.48 8.71 16.78
N PRO A 63 8.87 9.91 16.87
CA PRO A 63 7.62 10.08 17.63
C PRO A 63 6.47 9.26 17.03
N ILE A 64 5.98 8.29 17.80
CA ILE A 64 4.87 7.41 17.42
C ILE A 64 3.67 7.71 18.30
N VAL A 65 2.51 7.94 17.69
CA VAL A 65 1.22 8.06 18.36
C VAL A 65 0.32 6.92 17.89
N LEU A 66 0.03 5.98 18.77
CA LEU A 66 -0.83 4.83 18.49
C LEU A 66 -2.26 5.10 18.90
N PHE A 67 -3.21 4.58 18.14
CA PHE A 67 -4.61 4.59 18.54
C PHE A 67 -5.38 3.37 18.03
N ASP A 68 -6.51 3.14 18.69
CA ASP A 68 -7.58 2.24 18.30
C ASP A 68 -8.92 2.94 18.59
N ALA A 69 -10.02 2.20 18.58
CA ALA A 69 -11.37 2.66 18.90
C ALA A 69 -11.88 2.05 20.23
N GLY A 70 -10.99 1.78 21.18
CA GLY A 70 -11.33 1.26 22.51
C GLY A 70 -11.18 -0.26 22.67
N GLU A 71 -10.70 -0.96 21.64
CA GLU A 71 -10.47 -2.42 21.68
C GLU A 71 -9.28 -2.83 22.57
N GLY A 72 -8.44 -1.89 23.00
CA GLY A 72 -7.24 -2.15 23.81
C GLY A 72 -6.05 -2.66 23.00
N LEU A 73 -6.10 -2.55 21.67
CA LEU A 73 -5.03 -2.88 20.73
C LEU A 73 -3.87 -1.89 20.83
N ALA A 74 -4.13 -0.61 21.07
CA ALA A 74 -3.11 0.45 21.10
C ALA A 74 -2.05 0.20 22.17
N THR A 75 -2.46 -0.18 23.39
CA THR A 75 -1.53 -0.53 24.48
C THR A 75 -0.72 -1.77 24.16
N ARG A 76 -1.33 -2.81 23.58
CA ARG A 76 -0.64 -4.03 23.16
C ARG A 76 0.38 -3.76 22.05
N ALA A 77 0.04 -2.89 21.11
CA ALA A 77 0.95 -2.44 20.07
C ALA A 77 2.12 -1.64 20.65
N ALA A 78 1.86 -0.78 21.65
CA ALA A 78 2.90 -0.04 22.36
C ALA A 78 3.89 -0.97 23.07
N ASP A 79 3.40 -2.02 23.75
CA ASP A 79 4.24 -3.03 24.39
C ASP A 79 5.13 -3.76 23.38
N LYS A 80 4.58 -4.11 22.21
CA LYS A 80 5.35 -4.73 21.12
C LYS A 80 6.39 -3.78 20.53
N LEU A 81 6.03 -2.54 20.22
CA LEU A 81 7.01 -1.59 19.70
C LEU A 81 8.11 -1.30 20.73
N THR A 82 7.78 -1.24 22.02
CA THR A 82 8.79 -1.11 23.09
C THR A 82 9.76 -2.30 23.09
N SER A 83 9.26 -3.53 22.97
CA SER A 83 10.14 -4.72 22.91
C SER A 83 10.98 -4.78 21.64
N LEU A 84 10.53 -4.13 20.56
CA LEU A 84 11.26 -3.92 19.32
C LEU A 84 12.26 -2.74 19.38
N GLY A 85 12.38 -2.08 20.53
CA GLY A 85 13.36 -1.03 20.79
C GLY A 85 12.91 0.39 20.42
N TYR A 86 11.62 0.60 20.12
CA TYR A 86 11.10 1.96 19.92
C TYR A 86 10.96 2.68 21.26
N THR A 87 11.39 3.94 21.31
CA THR A 87 11.57 4.67 22.58
C THR A 87 10.60 5.83 22.76
N GLN A 88 10.02 6.36 21.68
CA GLN A 88 9.14 7.53 21.69
C GLN A 88 7.71 7.15 21.31
N ILE A 89 7.07 6.33 22.15
CA ILE A 89 5.71 5.84 21.92
C ILE A 89 4.73 6.57 22.84
N ALA A 90 3.63 7.06 22.28
CA ALA A 90 2.50 7.61 23.02
C ALA A 90 1.18 7.02 22.51
N LEU A 91 0.14 7.10 23.35
CA LEU A 91 -1.23 6.76 22.97
C LEU A 91 -2.03 8.03 22.66
N LEU A 92 -2.91 7.97 21.68
CA LEU A 92 -3.84 9.07 21.38
C LEU A 92 -4.90 9.19 22.49
N ALA A 93 -5.07 10.39 23.01
CA ALA A 93 -6.01 10.69 24.10
C ALA A 93 -7.43 10.32 23.70
N GLY A 94 -7.98 9.28 24.32
CA GLY A 94 -9.34 8.79 24.04
C GLY A 94 -9.51 8.06 22.71
N GLY A 95 -8.41 7.66 22.04
CA GLY A 95 -8.44 6.93 20.77
C GLY A 95 -9.13 7.70 19.65
N LEU A 96 -9.72 6.96 18.69
CA LEU A 96 -10.49 7.55 17.59
C LEU A 96 -11.64 8.43 18.07
N ASP A 97 -12.39 8.00 19.10
CA ASP A 97 -13.47 8.81 19.65
C ASP A 97 -12.97 10.12 20.25
N GLY A 98 -11.76 10.11 20.83
CA GLY A 98 -11.10 11.31 21.35
C GLY A 98 -10.77 12.30 20.24
N TRP A 99 -10.28 11.81 19.10
CA TRP A 99 -10.05 12.61 17.90
C TRP A 99 -11.34 13.29 17.41
N ILE A 100 -12.41 12.51 17.27
CA ILE A 100 -13.72 13.00 16.82
C ILE A 100 -14.31 14.02 17.80
N ARG A 101 -14.30 13.72 19.10
CA ARG A 101 -14.81 14.65 20.13
C ARG A 101 -14.06 15.98 20.17
N ALA A 102 -12.77 15.96 19.83
CA ALA A 102 -11.96 17.18 19.73
C ALA A 102 -12.19 17.96 18.42
N GLY A 103 -13.11 17.51 17.55
CA GLY A 103 -13.43 18.15 16.28
C GLY A 103 -12.45 17.82 15.15
N GLY A 104 -11.61 16.78 15.31
CA GLY A 104 -10.73 16.33 14.24
C GLY A 104 -11.53 15.67 13.11
N GLU A 105 -11.22 16.03 11.86
CA GLU A 105 -11.84 15.43 10.68
C GLU A 105 -11.47 13.94 10.59
N VAL A 106 -12.41 13.11 10.15
CA VAL A 106 -12.20 11.69 9.90
C VAL A 106 -12.58 11.34 8.47
N PHE A 107 -11.83 10.41 7.92
CA PHE A 107 -11.95 9.95 6.55
C PHE A 107 -12.24 8.46 6.55
N ARG A 108 -12.93 8.00 5.51
CA ARG A 108 -13.13 6.58 5.20
C ARG A 108 -12.24 6.18 4.03
N ASP A 109 -12.22 4.88 3.72
CA ASP A 109 -11.39 4.24 2.71
C ASP A 109 -9.90 4.15 3.13
N VAL A 110 -9.00 3.87 2.19
CA VAL A 110 -7.55 3.74 2.39
C VAL A 110 -6.80 4.68 1.45
N ASN A 111 -5.56 5.00 1.82
CA ASN A 111 -4.66 5.87 1.05
C ASN A 111 -5.27 7.26 0.78
N VAL A 112 -6.02 7.76 1.76
CA VAL A 112 -6.80 8.99 1.67
C VAL A 112 -5.95 10.21 1.28
N PRO A 113 -4.73 10.44 1.84
CA PRO A 113 -3.91 11.58 1.42
C PRO A 113 -3.68 11.62 -0.09
N SER A 114 -3.35 10.47 -0.69
CA SER A 114 -3.08 10.35 -2.12
C SER A 114 -4.34 10.55 -2.96
N LYS A 115 -5.48 9.98 -2.55
CA LYS A 115 -6.75 10.12 -3.27
C LYS A 115 -7.30 11.54 -3.21
N ALA A 116 -7.30 12.13 -2.00
CA ALA A 116 -7.72 13.50 -1.78
C ALA A 116 -6.82 14.49 -2.52
N PHE A 117 -5.52 14.21 -2.60
CA PHE A 117 -4.61 15.00 -3.44
C PHE A 117 -4.94 14.89 -4.93
N GLY A 118 -5.31 13.71 -5.44
CA GLY A 118 -5.80 13.54 -6.81
C GLY A 118 -6.99 14.45 -7.13
N GLU A 119 -7.99 14.49 -6.25
CA GLU A 119 -9.15 15.37 -6.41
C GLU A 119 -8.77 16.86 -6.28
N PHE A 120 -7.83 17.19 -5.38
CA PHE A 120 -7.28 18.54 -5.26
C PHE A 120 -6.59 18.99 -6.56
N VAL A 121 -5.85 18.11 -7.23
CA VAL A 121 -5.22 18.40 -8.54
C VAL A 121 -6.27 18.69 -9.61
N GLU A 122 -7.32 17.85 -9.74
CA GLU A 122 -8.38 18.10 -10.73
C GLU A 122 -9.10 19.42 -10.45
N ALA A 123 -9.41 19.72 -9.19
CA ALA A 123 -10.07 20.97 -8.81
C ALA A 123 -9.26 22.22 -9.17
N GLN A 124 -7.93 22.19 -9.00
CA GLN A 124 -7.05 23.34 -9.26
C GLN A 124 -6.64 23.48 -10.73
N ARG A 125 -6.49 22.37 -11.45
CA ARG A 125 -5.93 22.36 -12.83
C ARG A 125 -6.96 22.11 -13.90
N HIS A 126 -8.18 21.76 -13.51
CA HIS A 126 -9.25 21.34 -14.41
C HIS A 126 -8.75 20.25 -15.37
N THR A 127 -8.08 19.23 -14.80
CA THR A 127 -7.47 18.13 -15.54
C THR A 127 -8.48 17.58 -16.57
N PRO A 128 -8.16 17.56 -17.88
CA PRO A 128 -9.14 17.17 -18.90
C PRO A 128 -9.66 15.75 -18.67
N SER A 129 -10.97 15.55 -18.83
CA SER A 129 -11.58 14.21 -18.72
C SER A 129 -12.71 13.99 -19.73
N LEU A 130 -12.87 12.74 -20.16
CA LEU A 130 -13.97 12.28 -21.03
C LEU A 130 -14.83 11.26 -20.29
N SER A 131 -16.14 11.24 -20.57
CA SER A 131 -17.03 10.21 -20.03
C SER A 131 -16.76 8.85 -20.65
N ALA A 132 -17.26 7.80 -20.00
CA ALA A 132 -17.15 6.43 -20.49
C ALA A 132 -17.84 6.26 -21.86
N GLU A 133 -19.01 6.87 -22.06
CA GLU A 133 -19.74 6.89 -23.33
C GLU A 133 -18.95 7.60 -24.44
N ALA A 134 -18.33 8.74 -24.12
CA ALA A 134 -17.51 9.47 -25.08
C ALA A 134 -16.29 8.66 -25.52
N VAL A 135 -15.58 8.03 -24.58
CA VAL A 135 -14.43 7.16 -24.91
C VAL A 135 -14.90 5.91 -25.67
N GLY A 136 -16.01 5.30 -25.27
CA GLY A 136 -16.62 4.18 -25.98
C GLY A 136 -17.00 4.51 -27.43
N ALA A 137 -17.53 5.71 -27.68
CA ALA A 137 -17.82 6.18 -29.03
C ALA A 137 -16.55 6.34 -29.88
N LEU A 138 -15.47 6.92 -29.32
CA LEU A 138 -14.19 7.06 -30.03
C LEU A 138 -13.65 5.68 -30.45
N LEU A 139 -13.63 4.72 -29.52
CA LEU A 139 -13.17 3.36 -29.80
C LEU A 139 -14.07 2.65 -30.83
N GLY A 140 -15.39 2.80 -30.71
CA GLY A 140 -16.36 2.19 -31.62
C GLY A 140 -16.32 2.75 -33.04
N ASN A 141 -15.96 4.03 -33.20
CA ASN A 141 -15.79 4.69 -34.50
C ASN A 141 -14.45 4.38 -35.17
N GLY A 142 -13.50 3.78 -34.44
CA GLY A 142 -12.14 3.57 -34.93
C GLY A 142 -11.32 4.86 -35.00
N ASP A 143 -11.63 5.84 -34.14
CA ASP A 143 -10.84 7.07 -34.02
C ASP A 143 -9.41 6.74 -33.52
N ASP A 144 -8.44 7.56 -33.89
CA ASP A 144 -7.04 7.39 -33.49
C ASP A 144 -6.83 7.75 -32.00
N VAL A 145 -6.97 6.73 -31.15
CA VAL A 145 -6.93 6.83 -29.68
C VAL A 145 -6.07 5.71 -29.09
N VAL A 146 -5.21 6.06 -28.13
CA VAL A 146 -4.56 5.10 -27.24
C VAL A 146 -5.11 5.25 -25.82
N VAL A 147 -5.43 4.13 -25.17
CA VAL A 147 -5.88 4.09 -23.77
C VAL A 147 -4.79 3.45 -22.92
N LEU A 148 -4.26 4.20 -21.95
CA LEU A 148 -3.16 3.81 -21.08
C LEU A 148 -3.67 3.59 -19.64
N ASP A 149 -3.54 2.37 -19.14
CA ASP A 149 -3.97 2.02 -17.78
C ASP A 149 -2.83 2.26 -16.78
N ALA A 150 -3.04 3.20 -15.85
CA ALA A 150 -2.03 3.67 -14.91
C ALA A 150 -1.88 2.82 -13.63
N ARG A 151 -2.64 1.71 -13.52
CA ARG A 151 -2.63 0.82 -12.35
C ARG A 151 -1.46 -0.17 -12.38
N ARG A 152 -1.37 -1.02 -11.35
CA ARG A 152 -0.49 -2.19 -11.40
C ARG A 152 -0.97 -3.17 -12.47
N PHE A 153 -0.02 -3.98 -12.97
CA PHE A 153 -0.32 -4.96 -14.01
C PHE A 153 -1.32 -6.03 -13.52
N ASP A 154 -1.28 -6.44 -12.26
CA ASP A 154 -2.25 -7.39 -11.69
C ASP A 154 -3.68 -6.83 -11.65
N GLU A 155 -3.84 -5.55 -11.34
CA GLU A 155 -5.14 -4.87 -11.39
C GLU A 155 -5.66 -4.77 -12.83
N TYR A 156 -4.78 -4.45 -13.78
CA TYR A 156 -5.10 -4.42 -15.21
C TYR A 156 -5.55 -5.80 -15.73
N GLN A 157 -4.86 -6.87 -15.33
CA GLN A 157 -5.24 -8.24 -15.71
C GLN A 157 -6.59 -8.67 -15.13
N THR A 158 -6.97 -8.14 -13.96
CA THR A 158 -8.27 -8.44 -13.34
C THR A 158 -9.41 -7.92 -14.21
N MET A 159 -9.31 -6.68 -14.68
CA MET A 159 -10.24 -6.05 -15.61
C MET A 159 -9.61 -4.83 -16.27
N ASN A 160 -9.92 -4.55 -17.54
CA ASN A 160 -9.37 -3.41 -18.27
C ASN A 160 -10.34 -2.83 -19.30
N ILE A 161 -10.10 -1.58 -19.71
CA ILE A 161 -10.83 -0.95 -20.82
C ILE A 161 -10.48 -1.68 -22.13
N PRO A 162 -11.44 -1.93 -23.04
CA PRO A 162 -11.16 -2.59 -24.31
C PRO A 162 -10.01 -1.94 -25.09
N GLY A 163 -9.11 -2.75 -25.63
CA GLY A 163 -7.94 -2.27 -26.39
C GLY A 163 -6.86 -1.49 -25.62
N SER A 164 -7.06 -1.20 -24.32
CA SER A 164 -6.07 -0.45 -23.51
C SER A 164 -4.75 -1.20 -23.32
N ILE A 165 -3.70 -0.46 -22.98
CA ILE A 165 -2.32 -0.93 -22.73
C ILE A 165 -1.98 -0.62 -21.27
N SER A 166 -1.45 -1.59 -20.53
CA SER A 166 -0.92 -1.35 -19.18
C SER A 166 0.33 -0.47 -19.24
N VAL A 167 0.29 0.70 -18.61
CA VAL A 167 1.41 1.65 -18.45
C VAL A 167 1.33 2.28 -17.05
N PRO A 168 1.88 1.63 -16.01
CA PRO A 168 1.80 2.11 -14.63
C PRO A 168 2.21 3.58 -14.49
N GLY A 169 1.58 4.32 -13.59
CA GLY A 169 1.59 5.80 -13.61
C GLY A 169 2.96 6.48 -13.82
N ALA A 170 4.03 6.01 -13.18
CA ALA A 170 5.37 6.60 -13.33
C ALA A 170 5.98 6.38 -14.73
N GLU A 171 5.57 5.33 -15.43
CA GLU A 171 6.02 5.02 -16.79
C GLU A 171 5.37 5.95 -17.84
N LEU A 172 4.26 6.61 -17.56
CA LEU A 172 3.48 7.34 -18.57
C LEU A 172 4.32 8.37 -19.35
N VAL A 173 5.06 9.24 -18.65
CA VAL A 173 5.88 10.28 -19.30
C VAL A 173 7.08 9.67 -20.04
N LEU A 174 7.60 8.53 -19.58
CA LEU A 174 8.69 7.82 -20.24
C LEU A 174 8.21 7.16 -21.53
N ARG A 175 7.01 6.55 -21.55
CA ARG A 175 6.54 5.69 -22.65
C ARG A 175 5.61 6.38 -23.65
N ALA A 176 4.84 7.38 -23.25
CA ALA A 176 3.71 7.89 -24.04
C ALA A 176 4.12 8.41 -25.44
N ARG A 177 5.29 9.04 -25.58
CA ARG A 177 5.78 9.55 -26.88
C ARG A 177 6.00 8.43 -27.90
N ALA A 178 6.43 7.26 -27.46
CA ALA A 178 6.61 6.10 -28.33
C ALA A 178 5.29 5.35 -28.58
N LEU A 179 4.35 5.40 -27.63
CA LEU A 179 3.04 4.75 -27.76
C LEU A 179 2.05 5.58 -28.59
N ALA A 180 2.22 6.89 -28.67
CA ALA A 180 1.40 7.82 -29.46
C ALA A 180 2.28 8.83 -30.23
N PRO A 181 3.07 8.37 -31.22
CA PRO A 181 4.06 9.22 -31.90
C PRO A 181 3.44 10.29 -32.79
N ASP A 182 2.22 10.10 -33.32
CA ASP A 182 1.50 11.16 -34.02
C ASP A 182 0.88 12.12 -32.98
N PRO A 183 1.22 13.42 -32.99
CA PRO A 183 0.67 14.39 -32.06
C PRO A 183 -0.85 14.59 -32.18
N LYS A 184 -1.51 14.04 -33.20
CA LYS A 184 -2.97 14.03 -33.34
C LYS A 184 -3.62 12.85 -32.64
N THR A 185 -2.89 11.76 -32.38
CA THR A 185 -3.40 10.61 -31.63
C THR A 185 -3.83 11.06 -30.25
N ARG A 186 -5.07 10.73 -29.86
CA ARG A 186 -5.57 11.06 -28.53
C ARG A 186 -5.04 10.08 -27.50
N VAL A 187 -4.54 10.61 -26.39
CA VAL A 187 -4.08 9.80 -25.26
C VAL A 187 -5.12 9.86 -24.15
N ILE A 188 -5.70 8.71 -23.81
CA ILE A 188 -6.61 8.56 -22.68
C ILE A 188 -5.91 7.81 -21.57
N VAL A 189 -5.87 8.37 -20.36
CA VAL A 189 -5.35 7.66 -19.18
C VAL A 189 -6.51 7.15 -18.34
N ASN A 190 -6.53 5.87 -17.99
CA ASN A 190 -7.52 5.30 -17.07
C ASN A 190 -6.89 4.71 -15.81
N CYS A 191 -7.75 4.52 -14.80
CA CYS A 191 -7.49 3.63 -13.69
C CYS A 191 -8.82 2.92 -13.33
N ALA A 192 -8.98 2.45 -12.09
CA ALA A 192 -10.22 1.83 -11.64
C ALA A 192 -11.29 2.86 -11.29
N GLY A 193 -10.90 3.91 -10.55
CA GLY A 193 -11.73 5.06 -10.20
C GLY A 193 -11.20 6.34 -10.84
N ARG A 194 -10.70 7.28 -10.02
CA ARG A 194 -10.33 8.64 -10.49
C ARG A 194 -8.88 9.02 -10.24
N THR A 195 -8.36 8.71 -9.05
CA THR A 195 -7.05 9.21 -8.57
C THR A 195 -5.89 9.03 -9.58
N ARG A 196 -5.56 7.78 -9.95
CA ARG A 196 -4.41 7.48 -10.83
C ARG A 196 -4.59 8.01 -12.25
N SER A 197 -5.82 8.09 -12.78
CA SER A 197 -6.07 8.67 -14.10
C SER A 197 -5.92 10.20 -14.11
N ILE A 198 -6.35 10.88 -13.04
CA ILE A 198 -6.11 12.33 -12.87
C ILE A 198 -4.60 12.60 -12.81
N ILE A 199 -3.88 11.93 -11.90
CA ILE A 199 -2.43 12.13 -11.72
C ILE A 199 -1.67 11.77 -13.00
N GLY A 200 -2.00 10.67 -13.66
CA GLY A 200 -1.36 10.27 -14.91
C GLY A 200 -1.64 11.23 -16.07
N THR A 201 -2.89 11.71 -16.20
CA THR A 201 -3.25 12.71 -17.22
C THR A 201 -2.51 14.03 -16.97
N GLN A 202 -2.54 14.53 -15.74
CA GLN A 202 -1.87 15.77 -15.40
C GLN A 202 -0.34 15.64 -15.48
N SER A 203 0.21 14.43 -15.30
CA SER A 203 1.64 14.15 -15.54
C SER A 203 2.01 14.39 -17.01
N LEU A 204 1.23 13.85 -17.95
CA LEU A 204 1.46 14.04 -19.38
C LEU A 204 1.24 15.50 -19.82
N VAL A 205 0.23 16.18 -19.26
CA VAL A 205 -0.01 17.62 -19.49
C VAL A 205 1.16 18.46 -18.97
N ASN A 206 1.61 18.21 -17.73
CA ASN A 206 2.73 18.93 -17.13
C ASN A 206 4.05 18.70 -17.87
N ALA A 207 4.23 17.51 -18.45
CA ALA A 207 5.38 17.13 -19.26
C ALA A 207 5.31 17.64 -20.72
N GLY A 208 4.23 18.34 -21.10
CA GLY A 208 4.08 18.92 -22.43
C GLY A 208 4.03 17.86 -23.53
N LEU A 209 3.34 16.74 -23.30
CA LEU A 209 3.04 15.80 -24.37
C LEU A 209 2.22 16.54 -25.46
N PRO A 210 2.60 16.47 -26.75
CA PRO A 210 1.95 17.25 -27.79
C PRO A 210 0.54 16.76 -28.13
N ASN A 211 0.22 15.53 -27.75
CA ASN A 211 -1.06 14.87 -27.97
C ASN A 211 -2.20 15.54 -27.17
N PRO A 212 -3.45 15.51 -27.66
CA PRO A 212 -4.59 15.78 -26.81
C PRO A 212 -4.70 14.68 -25.75
N VAL A 213 -4.60 15.05 -24.47
CA VAL A 213 -4.65 14.13 -23.33
C VAL A 213 -5.93 14.34 -22.53
N ALA A 214 -6.56 13.24 -22.10
CA ALA A 214 -7.65 13.28 -21.12
C ALA A 214 -7.67 12.04 -20.21
N ALA A 215 -8.20 12.19 -19.01
CA ALA A 215 -8.53 11.05 -18.15
C ALA A 215 -9.83 10.40 -18.65
N LEU A 216 -9.92 9.07 -18.57
CA LEU A 216 -11.23 8.39 -18.55
C LEU A 216 -11.88 8.68 -17.19
N ARG A 217 -12.95 9.47 -17.21
CA ARG A 217 -13.69 9.86 -16.01
C ARG A 217 -14.25 8.61 -15.32
N ASN A 218 -13.91 8.46 -14.05
CA ASN A 218 -14.32 7.36 -13.17
C ASN A 218 -13.82 5.97 -13.61
N GLY A 219 -12.91 5.87 -14.59
CA GLY A 219 -12.17 4.64 -14.87
C GLY A 219 -13.05 3.44 -15.23
N THR A 220 -12.61 2.24 -14.84
CA THR A 220 -13.38 1.00 -15.05
C THR A 220 -14.69 0.97 -14.29
N ILE A 221 -14.79 1.67 -13.15
CA ILE A 221 -16.06 1.85 -12.42
C ILE A 221 -17.06 2.60 -13.32
N GLY A 222 -16.65 3.75 -13.88
CA GLY A 222 -17.48 4.54 -14.78
C GLY A 222 -17.90 3.76 -16.02
N TRP A 223 -17.00 2.94 -16.56
CA TRP A 223 -17.27 2.05 -17.69
C TRP A 223 -18.38 1.03 -17.37
N THR A 224 -18.29 0.36 -16.22
CA THR A 224 -19.31 -0.59 -15.75
C THR A 224 -20.65 0.10 -15.48
N LEU A 225 -20.63 1.26 -14.82
CA LEU A 225 -21.84 2.04 -14.52
C LEU A 225 -22.54 2.56 -15.78
N ALA A 226 -21.79 2.84 -16.85
CA ALA A 226 -22.32 3.18 -18.16
C ALA A 226 -22.88 1.97 -18.94
N GLY A 227 -22.85 0.77 -18.36
CA GLY A 227 -23.30 -0.47 -19.01
C GLY A 227 -22.36 -0.94 -20.13
N GLN A 228 -21.11 -0.46 -20.15
CA GLN A 228 -20.12 -0.85 -21.14
C GLN A 228 -19.31 -2.06 -20.65
N THR A 229 -18.84 -2.89 -21.59
CA THR A 229 -18.17 -4.15 -21.28
C THR A 229 -16.67 -3.95 -21.06
N LEU A 230 -16.15 -4.45 -19.94
CA LEU A 230 -14.70 -4.54 -19.67
C LEU A 230 -14.10 -5.78 -20.34
N GLU A 231 -12.81 -5.72 -20.65
CA GLU A 231 -12.01 -6.90 -20.95
C GLU A 231 -11.38 -7.47 -19.66
N HIS A 232 -10.94 -8.73 -19.71
CA HIS A 232 -10.29 -9.43 -18.60
C HIS A 232 -9.09 -10.24 -19.09
N GLY A 233 -8.08 -10.43 -18.24
CA GLY A 233 -6.93 -11.28 -18.53
C GLY A 233 -6.00 -10.75 -19.62
N SER A 234 -6.13 -9.47 -20.02
CA SER A 234 -5.27 -8.87 -21.04
C SER A 234 -3.80 -8.88 -20.63
N SER A 235 -2.91 -9.12 -21.59
CA SER A 235 -1.45 -9.08 -21.41
C SER A 235 -0.78 -7.89 -22.10
N ARG A 236 -1.57 -6.97 -22.68
CA ARG A 236 -1.04 -5.79 -23.38
C ARG A 236 -0.36 -4.85 -22.38
N ARG A 237 0.90 -4.55 -22.64
CA ARG A 237 1.77 -3.67 -21.85
C ARG A 237 2.72 -2.94 -22.79
N PHE A 238 3.33 -1.86 -22.29
CA PHE A 238 4.40 -1.18 -23.02
C PHE A 238 5.56 -2.13 -23.33
N ASP A 239 6.23 -1.91 -24.46
CA ASP A 239 7.53 -2.51 -24.75
C ASP A 239 8.60 -1.87 -23.84
N ALA A 240 9.51 -2.65 -23.27
CA ALA A 240 10.54 -2.16 -22.35
C ALA A 240 11.46 -1.11 -23.00
N GLU A 241 11.65 -1.16 -24.31
CA GLU A 241 12.45 -0.20 -25.08
C GLU A 241 11.65 1.04 -25.53
N ALA A 242 10.31 1.03 -25.37
CA ALA A 242 9.47 2.14 -25.78
C ALA A 242 9.86 3.43 -25.05
N GLY A 243 10.18 4.48 -25.81
CA GLY A 243 10.54 5.80 -25.28
C GLY A 243 11.97 5.93 -24.77
N LEU A 244 12.80 4.88 -24.91
CA LEU A 244 14.22 4.90 -24.54
C LEU A 244 15.15 5.33 -25.68
N ASP A 245 14.61 5.56 -26.89
CA ASP A 245 15.38 6.22 -27.93
C ASP A 245 15.80 7.63 -27.50
N GLN A 246 16.99 8.06 -27.93
CA GLN A 246 17.61 9.29 -27.47
C GLN A 246 16.69 10.51 -27.56
N THR A 247 15.91 10.63 -28.64
CA THR A 247 15.05 11.80 -28.88
C THR A 247 13.90 11.86 -27.88
N ASN A 248 13.18 10.75 -27.70
CA ASN A 248 12.08 10.69 -26.76
C ASN A 248 12.55 10.77 -25.31
N LEU A 249 13.64 10.07 -24.97
CA LEU A 249 14.18 10.05 -23.63
C LEU A 249 14.66 11.44 -23.19
N ASP A 250 15.39 12.17 -24.05
CA ASP A 250 15.86 13.53 -23.73
C ASP A 250 14.70 14.51 -23.52
N ALA A 251 13.66 14.40 -24.35
CA ALA A 251 12.45 15.22 -24.22
C ALA A 251 11.73 14.93 -22.89
N SER A 252 11.57 13.65 -22.54
CA SER A 252 10.93 13.24 -21.29
C SER A 252 11.76 13.57 -20.06
N ARG A 253 13.10 13.42 -20.10
CA ARG A 253 14.04 13.84 -19.03
C ARG A 253 13.95 15.33 -18.77
N THR A 254 14.01 16.14 -19.83
CA THR A 254 13.94 17.60 -19.73
C THR A 254 12.61 18.03 -19.09
N ALA A 255 11.50 17.45 -19.56
CA ALA A 255 10.17 17.78 -19.05
C ALA A 255 9.98 17.34 -17.58
N ALA A 256 10.41 16.13 -17.23
CA ALA A 256 10.31 15.60 -15.87
C ALA A 256 11.18 16.40 -14.90
N ARG A 257 12.42 16.72 -15.28
CA ARG A 257 13.31 17.56 -14.47
C ARG A 257 12.73 18.96 -14.24
N ALA A 258 12.22 19.60 -15.30
CA ALA A 258 11.60 20.92 -15.18
C ALA A 258 10.35 20.91 -14.28
N LEU A 259 9.58 19.83 -14.26
CA LEU A 259 8.46 19.68 -13.33
C LEU A 259 8.93 19.47 -11.89
N ALA A 260 9.93 18.62 -11.68
CA ALA A 260 10.52 18.38 -10.36
C ALA A 260 11.08 19.68 -9.76
N ASP A 261 11.83 20.47 -10.55
CA ASP A 261 12.39 21.75 -10.12
C ASP A 261 11.28 22.75 -9.75
N ARG A 262 10.21 22.85 -10.55
CA ARG A 262 9.03 23.71 -10.24
C ARG A 262 8.31 23.30 -8.95
N ALA A 263 8.27 22.00 -8.66
CA ALA A 263 7.69 21.47 -7.43
C ALA A 263 8.62 21.58 -6.22
N GLY A 264 9.84 22.11 -6.38
CA GLY A 264 10.80 22.27 -5.29
C GLY A 264 11.48 20.96 -4.87
N VAL A 265 11.47 19.94 -5.73
CA VAL A 265 12.18 18.67 -5.50
C VAL A 265 13.66 18.96 -5.34
N GLN A 266 14.24 18.44 -4.26
CA GLN A 266 15.65 18.60 -3.98
C GLN A 266 16.51 17.57 -4.72
N ARG A 267 17.81 17.84 -4.82
CA ARG A 267 18.78 16.94 -5.47
C ARG A 267 19.71 16.34 -4.45
N THR A 268 20.19 15.12 -4.68
CA THR A 268 21.20 14.48 -3.82
C THR A 268 22.00 13.44 -4.61
N THR A 269 22.93 12.76 -3.94
CA THR A 269 23.80 11.71 -4.50
C THR A 269 23.59 10.40 -3.73
N LEU A 270 24.03 9.28 -4.31
CA LEU A 270 24.00 7.98 -3.63
C LEU A 270 24.75 8.00 -2.29
N ASP A 271 25.94 8.60 -2.27
CA ASP A 271 26.76 8.73 -1.07
C ASP A 271 26.06 9.54 0.03
N GLU A 272 25.44 10.65 -0.34
CA GLU A 272 24.69 11.46 0.61
C GLU A 272 23.44 10.75 1.13
N ALA A 273 22.70 10.06 0.26
CA ALA A 273 21.55 9.25 0.66
C ALA A 273 21.96 8.11 1.62
N ALA A 274 23.12 7.48 1.41
CA ALA A 274 23.67 6.47 2.30
C ALA A 274 24.06 7.05 3.67
N ARG A 275 24.66 8.26 3.70
CA ARG A 275 24.94 8.98 4.96
C ARG A 275 23.66 9.30 5.72
N TRP A 276 22.63 9.81 5.05
CA TRP A 276 21.34 10.12 5.67
C TRP A 276 20.60 8.89 6.18
N ALA A 277 20.72 7.74 5.52
CA ALA A 277 20.14 6.49 6.01
C ALA A 277 20.76 6.04 7.35
N SER A 278 21.97 6.51 7.67
CA SER A 278 22.66 6.23 8.94
C SER A 278 22.50 7.34 9.98
N ASP A 279 21.83 8.45 9.63
CA ASP A 279 21.63 9.60 10.51
C ASP A 279 20.45 9.34 11.47
N PRO A 280 20.69 9.26 12.79
CA PRO A 280 19.61 8.98 13.75
C PRO A 280 18.70 10.21 13.99
N SER A 281 19.06 11.40 13.52
CA SER A 281 18.29 12.61 13.79
C SER A 281 17.00 12.72 12.95
N ARG A 282 16.91 11.94 11.87
CA ARG A 282 15.81 12.04 10.90
C ARG A 282 15.51 10.70 10.22
N THR A 283 14.23 10.42 10.00
CA THR A 283 13.80 9.29 9.18
C THR A 283 14.11 9.57 7.70
N THR A 284 14.85 8.66 7.06
CA THR A 284 15.12 8.71 5.61
C THR A 284 14.64 7.43 4.95
N TYR A 285 13.64 7.55 4.08
CA TYR A 285 13.20 6.48 3.19
C TYR A 285 13.94 6.57 1.86
N ARG A 286 14.35 5.42 1.31
CA ARG A 286 15.04 5.33 0.02
C ARG A 286 14.28 4.35 -0.87
N PHE A 287 13.73 4.85 -1.96
CA PHE A 287 12.87 4.07 -2.86
C PHE A 287 13.40 4.03 -4.29
N ASP A 288 13.46 2.83 -4.85
CA ASP A 288 13.64 2.62 -6.29
C ASP A 288 12.25 2.61 -6.93
N VAL A 289 12.00 3.57 -7.82
CA VAL A 289 10.66 3.79 -8.39
C VAL A 289 10.43 3.11 -9.73
N ARG A 290 11.41 2.33 -10.20
CA ARG A 290 11.34 1.57 -11.45
C ARG A 290 10.39 0.38 -11.31
N THR A 291 10.21 -0.39 -12.38
CA THR A 291 9.33 -1.56 -12.32
C THR A 291 9.88 -2.64 -11.38
N PRO A 292 9.03 -3.51 -10.81
CA PRO A 292 9.50 -4.62 -9.99
C PRO A 292 10.48 -5.53 -10.73
N ALA A 293 10.29 -5.73 -12.03
CA ALA A 293 11.17 -6.57 -12.85
C ALA A 293 12.57 -5.95 -13.02
N GLU A 294 12.67 -4.62 -13.20
CA GLU A 294 13.96 -3.93 -13.24
C GLU A 294 14.66 -4.01 -11.88
N TYR A 295 13.93 -3.70 -10.80
CA TYR A 295 14.45 -3.77 -9.43
C TYR A 295 15.01 -5.17 -9.09
N GLU A 296 14.20 -6.21 -9.28
CA GLU A 296 14.61 -7.59 -8.96
C GLU A 296 15.78 -8.07 -9.83
N ARG A 297 15.92 -7.55 -11.05
CA ARG A 297 17.06 -7.85 -11.92
C ARG A 297 18.34 -7.21 -11.39
N ALA A 298 18.32 -5.91 -11.11
CA ALA A 298 19.44 -5.18 -10.52
C ALA A 298 18.97 -3.84 -9.93
N HIS A 299 19.42 -3.48 -8.73
CA HIS A 299 19.06 -2.23 -8.05
C HIS A 299 20.20 -1.64 -7.23
N ALA A 300 20.08 -0.34 -6.93
CA ALA A 300 21.02 0.37 -6.07
C ALA A 300 20.91 -0.13 -4.61
N PRO A 301 22.03 -0.42 -3.93
CA PRO A 301 22.01 -0.93 -2.56
C PRO A 301 21.26 -0.05 -1.58
N GLY A 302 20.41 -0.68 -0.77
CA GLY A 302 19.69 -0.01 0.31
C GLY A 302 18.49 0.83 -0.13
N PHE A 303 18.10 0.78 -1.40
CA PHE A 303 16.81 1.28 -1.89
C PHE A 303 15.77 0.16 -1.88
N GLN A 304 14.60 0.44 -1.32
CA GLN A 304 13.45 -0.46 -1.35
C GLN A 304 12.69 -0.29 -2.67
N GLY A 305 12.35 -1.38 -3.34
CA GLY A 305 11.49 -1.32 -4.53
C GLY A 305 10.10 -0.78 -4.19
N ALA A 306 9.70 0.32 -4.82
CA ALA A 306 8.41 0.97 -4.67
C ALA A 306 8.01 1.68 -5.97
N PRO A 307 7.39 0.97 -6.95
CA PRO A 307 7.09 1.52 -8.26
C PRO A 307 6.38 2.88 -8.17
N GLY A 308 6.87 3.89 -8.88
CA GLY A 308 6.56 5.29 -8.58
C GLY A 308 5.07 5.63 -8.58
N GLY A 309 4.30 5.05 -9.51
CA GLY A 309 2.84 5.24 -9.56
C GLY A 309 2.13 4.72 -8.30
N GLN A 310 2.61 3.60 -7.73
CA GLN A 310 2.09 3.05 -6.48
C GLN A 310 2.61 3.81 -5.27
N LEU A 311 3.86 4.29 -5.29
CA LEU A 311 4.39 5.14 -4.22
C LEU A 311 3.57 6.44 -4.06
N VAL A 312 3.11 7.03 -5.17
CA VAL A 312 2.19 8.19 -5.13
C VAL A 312 0.79 7.78 -4.66
N GLN A 313 0.26 6.63 -5.11
CA GLN A 313 -1.10 6.18 -4.78
C GLN A 313 -1.25 5.68 -3.34
N GLU A 314 -0.22 5.07 -2.76
CA GLU A 314 -0.25 4.34 -1.49
C GLU A 314 0.85 4.85 -0.54
N THR A 315 1.11 6.16 -0.54
CA THR A 315 2.27 6.77 0.13
C THR A 315 2.37 6.41 1.62
N ASP A 316 1.25 6.35 2.33
CA ASP A 316 1.16 6.00 3.75
C ASP A 316 1.56 4.55 4.06
N MET A 317 1.50 3.66 3.06
CA MET A 317 1.95 2.27 3.18
C MET A 317 3.49 2.18 3.14
N PHE A 318 4.14 3.06 2.38
CA PHE A 318 5.60 3.10 2.23
C PHE A 318 6.27 4.01 3.25
N ALA A 319 5.73 5.21 3.49
CA ALA A 319 6.33 6.27 4.29
C ALA A 319 5.32 6.85 5.32
N PRO A 320 4.95 6.09 6.37
CA PRO A 320 3.96 6.55 7.35
C PRO A 320 4.43 7.66 8.28
N VAL A 321 5.74 7.95 8.34
CA VAL A 321 6.27 9.06 9.16
C VAL A 321 6.11 10.37 8.39
N ARG A 322 5.13 11.20 8.77
CA ARG A 322 4.96 12.53 8.18
C ARG A 322 6.10 13.44 8.61
N GLY A 323 6.67 14.22 7.70
CA GLY A 323 7.87 15.06 7.94
C GLY A 323 9.21 14.36 7.67
N ALA A 324 9.18 13.04 7.40
CA ALA A 324 10.37 12.29 7.00
C ALA A 324 10.97 12.76 5.67
N ARG A 325 12.23 12.38 5.44
CA ARG A 325 12.90 12.52 4.13
C ARG A 325 12.54 11.35 3.24
N VAL A 326 12.27 11.62 1.96
CA VAL A 326 12.16 10.59 0.92
C VAL A 326 13.23 10.82 -0.15
N VAL A 327 13.97 9.78 -0.51
CA VAL A 327 14.95 9.81 -1.60
C VAL A 327 14.54 8.81 -2.67
N LEU A 328 14.41 9.27 -3.91
CA LEU A 328 13.99 8.44 -5.03
C LEU A 328 15.14 8.17 -5.98
N PHE A 329 15.18 6.94 -6.49
CA PHE A 329 16.13 6.45 -7.47
C PHE A 329 15.41 5.97 -8.73
N ASP A 330 15.93 6.35 -9.88
CA ASP A 330 15.74 5.70 -11.18
C ASP A 330 17.07 5.75 -11.96
N ASP A 331 17.12 5.11 -13.12
CA ASP A 331 18.26 5.09 -14.06
C ASP A 331 17.95 5.82 -15.39
N ASP A 332 16.71 6.28 -15.56
CA ASP A 332 16.24 6.99 -16.75
C ASP A 332 16.07 8.50 -16.55
N GLY A 333 16.08 9.01 -15.32
CA GLY A 333 15.89 10.43 -15.02
C GLY A 333 14.48 10.97 -15.31
N VAL A 334 13.48 10.13 -15.57
CA VAL A 334 12.08 10.52 -15.80
C VAL A 334 11.23 10.08 -14.62
N ARG A 335 11.23 8.79 -14.28
CA ARG A 335 10.32 8.17 -13.29
C ARG A 335 10.47 8.76 -11.89
N ALA A 336 11.70 8.93 -11.41
CA ALA A 336 12.01 9.51 -10.09
C ALA A 336 11.64 10.99 -10.04
N ASN A 337 11.94 11.76 -11.10
CA ASN A 337 11.58 13.17 -11.18
C ASN A 337 10.06 13.38 -11.20
N MET A 338 9.33 12.59 -12.00
CA MET A 338 7.87 12.66 -12.04
C MET A 338 7.25 12.27 -10.71
N THR A 339 7.71 11.15 -10.12
CA THR A 339 7.22 10.68 -8.81
C THR A 339 7.50 11.70 -7.72
N ALA A 340 8.73 12.22 -7.65
CA ALA A 340 9.12 13.24 -6.68
C ALA A 340 8.30 14.51 -6.82
N SER A 341 7.98 14.96 -8.03
CA SER A 341 7.15 16.16 -8.22
C SER A 341 5.78 16.03 -7.57
N TRP A 342 5.18 14.83 -7.57
CA TRP A 342 3.90 14.57 -6.92
C TRP A 342 4.05 14.45 -5.40
N LEU A 343 5.07 13.75 -4.91
CA LEU A 343 5.35 13.67 -3.47
C LEU A 343 5.59 15.08 -2.89
N ALA A 344 6.34 15.93 -3.59
CA ALA A 344 6.60 17.31 -3.20
C ALA A 344 5.30 18.12 -3.10
N GLN A 345 4.40 18.01 -4.09
CA GLN A 345 3.08 18.64 -4.07
C GLN A 345 2.15 18.09 -2.98
N MET A 346 2.33 16.83 -2.57
CA MET A 346 1.75 16.25 -1.34
C MET A 346 2.48 16.72 -0.06
N ASN A 347 3.34 17.72 -0.16
CA ASN A 347 4.10 18.35 0.91
C ASN A 347 5.01 17.36 1.67
N ILE A 348 5.70 16.52 0.90
CA ILE A 348 6.75 15.60 1.38
C ILE A 348 8.11 16.18 1.00
N ASP A 349 9.06 16.15 1.94
CA ASP A 349 10.43 16.55 1.68
C ASP A 349 11.16 15.45 0.90
N VAL A 350 11.29 15.68 -0.41
CA VAL A 350 11.70 14.66 -1.37
C VAL A 350 12.92 15.09 -2.18
N TYR A 351 13.81 14.11 -2.38
CA TYR A 351 15.06 14.24 -3.10
C TYR A 351 15.10 13.21 -4.23
N VAL A 352 15.74 13.55 -5.33
CA VAL A 352 16.06 12.60 -6.41
C VAL A 352 17.58 12.48 -6.50
N ILE A 353 18.05 11.24 -6.69
CA ILE A 353 19.46 10.95 -6.99
C ILE A 353 19.79 11.52 -8.37
N ASP A 354 20.75 12.44 -8.43
CA ASP A 354 21.36 12.86 -9.69
C ASP A 354 22.44 11.86 -10.13
N ASP A 355 22.67 11.80 -11.44
CA ASP A 355 23.76 11.04 -12.07
C ASP A 355 23.78 9.53 -11.77
N ALA A 356 22.63 8.94 -11.41
CA ALA A 356 22.47 7.50 -11.30
C ALA A 356 22.81 6.79 -12.61
N ALA A 357 23.60 5.73 -12.53
CA ALA A 357 24.04 4.96 -13.69
C ALA A 357 23.91 3.44 -13.47
N ASP A 358 23.94 2.68 -14.55
CA ASP A 358 23.84 1.21 -14.52
C ASP A 358 24.88 0.56 -13.59
N GLN A 359 26.06 1.17 -13.46
CA GLN A 359 27.14 0.71 -12.59
C GLN A 359 26.81 0.77 -11.08
N ASP A 360 25.79 1.56 -10.71
CA ASP A 360 25.34 1.68 -9.32
C ASP A 360 24.37 0.55 -8.93
N LEU A 361 23.87 -0.22 -9.91
CA LEU A 361 22.92 -1.31 -9.73
C LEU A 361 23.64 -2.61 -9.33
N THR A 362 24.14 -2.69 -8.10
CA THR A 362 24.98 -3.80 -7.65
C THR A 362 24.26 -4.91 -6.89
N ASP A 363 23.04 -4.66 -6.39
CA ASP A 363 22.22 -5.65 -5.68
C ASP A 363 21.14 -6.25 -6.61
N SER A 364 20.57 -7.40 -6.25
CA SER A 364 19.51 -8.06 -7.02
C SER A 364 18.55 -8.88 -6.15
N GLY A 365 17.42 -9.29 -6.72
CA GLY A 365 16.35 -10.02 -6.06
C GLY A 365 15.30 -9.13 -5.40
N ALA A 366 14.27 -9.77 -4.83
CA ALA A 366 13.19 -9.07 -4.15
C ALA A 366 13.67 -8.39 -2.85
N TRP A 367 13.03 -7.27 -2.49
CA TRP A 367 13.33 -6.55 -1.25
C TRP A 367 13.19 -7.46 -0.02
N ARG A 368 14.22 -7.45 0.84
CA ARG A 368 14.24 -8.16 2.12
C ARG A 368 14.54 -7.18 3.25
N GLY A 369 13.52 -6.44 3.66
CA GLY A 369 13.62 -5.56 4.82
C GLY A 369 14.01 -6.32 6.09
N ALA A 370 14.75 -5.66 6.97
CA ALA A 370 15.09 -6.22 8.27
C ALA A 370 13.82 -6.56 9.06
N LYS A 371 13.83 -7.70 9.76
CA LYS A 371 12.74 -8.13 10.63
C LYS A 371 13.31 -8.51 11.99
N PRO A 372 12.56 -8.31 13.09
CA PRO A 372 12.93 -8.86 14.38
C PRO A 372 12.94 -10.38 14.33
N GLU A 373 13.79 -11.00 15.15
CA GLU A 373 13.77 -12.44 15.33
C GLU A 373 12.60 -12.84 16.23
N PRO A 374 11.73 -13.79 15.81
CA PRO A 374 10.67 -14.29 16.67
C PRO A 374 11.24 -15.12 17.82
N ALA A 375 10.49 -15.22 18.92
CA ALA A 375 10.85 -16.13 20.01
C ALA A 375 10.89 -17.59 19.51
N HIS A 376 11.86 -18.36 19.99
CA HIS A 376 11.96 -19.77 19.62
C HIS A 376 10.68 -20.53 20.01
N THR A 377 10.08 -21.19 19.03
CA THR A 377 8.91 -22.05 19.20
C THR A 377 9.20 -23.39 18.53
N PRO A 378 8.89 -24.54 19.16
CA PRO A 378 9.03 -25.85 18.52
C PRO A 378 8.33 -25.92 17.17
N THR A 379 8.95 -26.57 16.19
CA THR A 379 8.40 -26.72 14.84
C THR A 379 7.93 -28.15 14.58
N LEU A 380 7.06 -28.31 13.58
CA LEU A 380 6.68 -29.60 13.00
C LEU A 380 6.85 -29.53 11.49
N SER A 381 7.27 -30.65 10.88
CA SER A 381 7.21 -30.81 9.43
C SER A 381 5.76 -30.98 8.94
N ALA A 382 5.54 -30.89 7.63
CA ALA A 382 4.23 -31.15 7.04
C ALA A 382 3.78 -32.61 7.26
N GLU A 383 4.70 -33.56 7.18
CA GLU A 383 4.47 -34.99 7.39
C GLU A 383 4.12 -35.29 8.85
N GLU A 384 4.82 -34.68 9.80
CA GLU A 384 4.52 -34.83 11.23
C GLU A 384 3.13 -34.26 11.56
N LEU A 385 2.79 -33.09 11.01
CA LEU A 385 1.46 -32.52 11.17
C LEU A 385 0.38 -33.43 10.54
N ALA A 386 0.62 -33.95 9.33
CA ALA A 386 -0.31 -34.85 8.67
C ALA A 386 -0.57 -36.13 9.49
N ALA A 387 0.47 -36.71 10.08
CA ALA A 387 0.35 -37.86 10.97
C ALA A 387 -0.48 -37.53 12.23
N LEU A 388 -0.29 -36.35 12.81
CA LEU A 388 -1.08 -35.90 13.96
C LEU A 388 -2.55 -35.67 13.61
N LEU A 389 -2.84 -35.08 12.45
CA LEU A 389 -4.22 -34.85 11.99
C LEU A 389 -4.94 -36.16 11.64
N ALA A 390 -4.20 -37.19 11.24
CA ALA A 390 -4.75 -38.53 10.98
C ALA A 390 -5.07 -39.33 12.26
N ASP A 391 -4.52 -38.95 13.42
CA ASP A 391 -4.80 -39.58 14.72
C ASP A 391 -5.78 -38.73 15.55
N PRO A 392 -7.07 -39.13 15.67
CA PRO A 392 -8.06 -38.39 16.47
C PRO A 392 -7.69 -38.26 17.96
N SER A 393 -6.87 -39.17 18.50
CA SER A 393 -6.44 -39.13 19.90
C SER A 393 -5.43 -38.00 20.18
N SER A 394 -4.77 -37.50 19.12
CA SER A 394 -3.84 -36.38 19.18
C SER A 394 -4.53 -35.08 19.58
N ARG A 395 -5.81 -34.93 19.20
CA ARG A 395 -6.64 -33.73 19.43
C ARG A 395 -5.88 -32.45 19.08
N THR A 396 -5.26 -32.45 17.89
CA THR A 396 -4.50 -31.34 17.33
C THR A 396 -5.43 -30.35 16.66
N VAL A 397 -5.31 -29.06 17.00
CA VAL A 397 -6.03 -27.98 16.33
C VAL A 397 -5.03 -27.12 15.57
N VAL A 398 -5.29 -26.88 14.28
CA VAL A 398 -4.49 -25.98 13.44
C VAL A 398 -5.09 -24.59 13.48
N ILE A 399 -4.29 -23.59 13.81
CA ILE A 399 -4.66 -22.17 13.75
C ILE A 399 -3.94 -21.55 12.56
N ASP A 400 -4.71 -21.03 11.61
CA ASP A 400 -4.18 -20.30 10.46
C ASP A 400 -4.31 -18.79 10.69
N VAL A 401 -3.16 -18.11 10.75
CA VAL A 401 -3.08 -16.65 10.92
C VAL A 401 -2.71 -15.92 9.63
N THR A 402 -2.78 -16.60 8.47
CA THR A 402 -2.66 -15.91 7.16
C THR A 402 -3.79 -14.91 6.94
N SER A 403 -3.76 -14.10 5.88
CA SER A 403 -4.92 -13.26 5.53
C SER A 403 -6.15 -14.12 5.21
N SER A 404 -7.35 -13.68 5.55
CA SER A 404 -8.58 -14.43 5.29
C SER A 404 -8.74 -14.81 3.82
N ALA A 405 -8.34 -13.92 2.90
CA ALA A 405 -8.37 -14.20 1.46
C ALA A 405 -7.50 -15.41 1.07
N ASN A 406 -6.31 -15.54 1.66
CA ASN A 406 -5.43 -16.68 1.43
C ASN A 406 -5.99 -17.98 2.04
N HIS A 407 -6.53 -17.91 3.26
CA HIS A 407 -7.17 -19.04 3.90
C HIS A 407 -8.34 -19.57 3.06
N VAL A 408 -9.26 -18.67 2.65
CA VAL A 408 -10.40 -19.02 1.81
C VAL A 408 -9.97 -19.60 0.46
N LYS A 409 -8.87 -19.11 -0.12
CA LYS A 409 -8.32 -19.66 -1.36
C LYS A 409 -7.82 -21.09 -1.18
N ALA A 410 -7.01 -21.36 -0.15
CA ALA A 410 -6.52 -22.69 0.17
C ALA A 410 -5.93 -22.74 1.59
N HIS A 411 -6.33 -23.73 2.39
CA HIS A 411 -5.84 -23.95 3.75
C HIS A 411 -5.67 -25.44 4.07
N ILE A 412 -4.97 -25.73 5.17
CA ILE A 412 -4.80 -27.10 5.68
C ILE A 412 -6.17 -27.63 6.12
N PRO A 413 -6.56 -28.86 5.76
CA PRO A 413 -7.85 -29.41 6.15
C PRO A 413 -8.05 -29.36 7.67
N GLY A 414 -9.20 -28.85 8.13
CA GLY A 414 -9.45 -28.69 9.56
C GLY A 414 -8.93 -27.41 10.22
N ALA A 415 -8.15 -26.57 9.51
CA ALA A 415 -7.60 -25.36 10.08
C ALA A 415 -8.69 -24.34 10.45
N HIS A 416 -8.50 -23.66 11.58
CA HIS A 416 -9.33 -22.55 12.04
C HIS A 416 -8.63 -21.23 11.74
N TRP A 417 -9.29 -20.35 10.99
CA TRP A 417 -8.75 -19.03 10.71
C TRP A 417 -8.99 -18.07 11.87
N ILE A 418 -7.94 -17.40 12.32
CA ILE A 418 -7.99 -16.37 13.37
C ILE A 418 -7.17 -15.15 12.94
N VAL A 419 -7.72 -13.97 13.17
CA VAL A 419 -6.95 -12.71 13.08
C VAL A 419 -6.18 -12.47 14.37
N ARG A 420 -4.85 -12.33 14.26
CA ARG A 420 -3.93 -12.33 15.39
C ARG A 420 -4.24 -11.25 16.43
N SER A 421 -4.68 -10.07 16.02
CA SER A 421 -5.08 -8.97 16.93
C SER A 421 -6.19 -9.38 17.91
N ARG A 422 -6.99 -10.41 17.58
CA ARG A 422 -8.06 -10.95 18.43
C ARG A 422 -7.63 -12.12 19.30
N LEU A 423 -6.36 -12.53 19.27
CA LEU A 423 -5.76 -13.43 20.27
C LEU A 423 -5.62 -12.68 21.60
N SER A 424 -6.69 -12.69 22.40
CA SER A 424 -6.74 -12.08 23.74
C SER A 424 -7.70 -12.87 24.63
N ASN A 425 -7.56 -12.74 25.95
CA ASN A 425 -8.52 -13.27 26.92
C ASN A 425 -9.87 -12.54 26.87
N ASP A 426 -9.87 -11.27 26.43
CA ASP A 426 -11.05 -10.40 26.43
C ASP A 426 -12.01 -10.70 25.25
N VAL A 427 -11.59 -11.57 24.33
CA VAL A 427 -12.34 -11.90 23.11
C VAL A 427 -12.54 -13.42 23.05
N ASP A 428 -13.72 -13.86 22.60
CA ASP A 428 -14.10 -15.27 22.63
C ASP A 428 -13.49 -16.11 21.49
N ASP A 429 -12.82 -15.50 20.50
CA ASP A 429 -12.35 -16.18 19.27
C ASP A 429 -11.49 -17.44 19.56
N LEU A 430 -10.53 -17.35 20.50
CA LEU A 430 -9.73 -18.51 20.93
C LEU A 430 -10.54 -19.53 21.74
N ARG A 431 -11.52 -19.06 22.52
CA ARG A 431 -12.40 -19.91 23.35
C ARG A 431 -13.44 -20.66 22.50
N ALA A 432 -13.73 -20.17 21.29
CA ALA A 432 -14.58 -20.82 20.31
C ALA A 432 -13.90 -22.01 19.61
N LEU A 433 -12.59 -22.19 19.77
CA LEU A 433 -11.88 -23.34 19.24
C LEU A 433 -12.26 -24.64 19.98
N PRO A 434 -12.19 -25.81 19.31
CA PRO A 434 -12.38 -27.09 19.99
C PRO A 434 -11.34 -27.31 21.10
N ASP A 435 -11.70 -28.03 22.15
CA ASP A 435 -10.72 -28.43 23.18
C ASP A 435 -9.61 -29.28 22.55
N ALA A 436 -8.37 -28.85 22.76
CA ALA A 436 -7.18 -29.38 22.12
C ALA A 436 -6.17 -29.87 23.16
N LYS A 437 -5.44 -30.94 22.81
CA LYS A 437 -4.22 -31.31 23.55
C LYS A 437 -3.01 -30.50 23.09
N ARG A 438 -3.04 -29.99 21.85
CA ARG A 438 -1.98 -29.17 21.25
C ARG A 438 -2.53 -28.26 20.15
N TYR A 439 -1.86 -27.15 19.93
CA TYR A 439 -2.09 -26.27 18.78
C TYR A 439 -0.91 -26.29 17.82
N VAL A 440 -1.19 -26.14 16.53
CA VAL A 440 -0.18 -25.90 15.49
C VAL A 440 -0.55 -24.62 14.77
N VAL A 441 0.31 -23.61 14.84
CA VAL A 441 0.08 -22.33 14.17
C VAL A 441 0.75 -22.34 12.80
N THR A 442 0.01 -21.90 11.78
CA THR A 442 0.50 -21.76 10.41
C THR A 442 0.12 -20.40 9.83
N CYS A 443 0.80 -20.05 8.74
CA CYS A 443 0.40 -19.00 7.81
C CYS A 443 0.95 -19.37 6.43
N ALA A 444 0.76 -18.53 5.41
CA ALA A 444 1.17 -18.86 4.04
C ALA A 444 2.63 -19.33 3.92
N THR A 445 3.59 -18.57 4.47
CA THR A 445 5.04 -18.79 4.24
C THR A 445 5.85 -18.88 5.55
N ASN A 446 5.18 -19.15 6.67
CA ASN A 446 5.77 -19.15 8.02
C ASN A 446 6.32 -17.80 8.52
N ALA A 447 6.02 -16.68 7.85
CA ALA A 447 6.49 -15.36 8.29
C ALA A 447 5.81 -14.88 9.58
N LEU A 448 4.51 -15.09 9.73
CA LEU A 448 3.71 -14.55 10.83
C LEU A 448 3.50 -15.54 11.99
N ALA A 449 3.35 -16.83 11.67
CA ALA A 449 3.06 -17.89 12.64
C ALA A 449 4.04 -17.93 13.84
N PRO A 450 5.38 -17.74 13.65
CA PRO A 450 6.34 -17.70 14.76
C PRO A 450 6.09 -16.57 15.77
N PHE A 451 5.50 -15.44 15.34
CA PHE A 451 5.17 -14.35 16.25
C PHE A 451 3.84 -14.57 16.98
N ALA A 452 2.90 -15.29 16.36
CA ALA A 452 1.61 -15.61 16.96
C ALA A 452 1.68 -16.80 17.94
N ALA A 453 2.55 -17.78 17.70
CA ALA A 453 2.58 -19.00 18.49
C ALA A 453 2.87 -18.81 19.99
N PRO A 454 3.80 -17.92 20.42
CA PRO A 454 3.99 -17.62 21.84
C PRO A 454 2.74 -17.02 22.52
N GLU A 455 1.96 -16.21 21.79
CA GLU A 455 0.71 -15.65 22.30
C GLU A 455 -0.34 -16.75 22.50
N VAL A 456 -0.49 -17.65 21.52
CA VAL A 456 -1.38 -18.82 21.65
C VAL A 456 -0.96 -19.69 22.84
N ALA A 457 0.35 -19.94 23.02
CA ALA A 457 0.85 -20.73 24.13
C ALA A 457 0.54 -20.08 25.48
N SER A 458 0.75 -18.77 25.60
CA SER A 458 0.47 -18.00 26.81
C SER A 458 -1.02 -17.97 27.14
N LEU A 459 -1.90 -17.83 26.14
CA LEU A 459 -3.34 -17.70 26.35
C LEU A 459 -4.02 -19.05 26.63
N THR A 460 -3.51 -20.15 26.04
CA THR A 460 -4.12 -21.47 26.18
C THR A 460 -3.49 -22.33 27.25
N GLY A 461 -2.23 -22.07 27.62
CA GLY A 461 -1.44 -22.95 28.51
C GLY A 461 -1.17 -24.34 27.93
N LYS A 462 -1.38 -24.55 26.62
CA LYS A 462 -1.19 -25.82 25.93
C LYS A 462 0.14 -25.83 25.15
N PRO A 463 0.66 -27.03 24.79
CA PRO A 463 1.75 -27.14 23.81
C PRO A 463 1.38 -26.51 22.47
N VAL A 464 2.25 -25.66 21.95
CA VAL A 464 2.09 -25.01 20.64
C VAL A 464 3.32 -25.29 19.78
N HIS A 465 3.07 -25.63 18.52
CA HIS A 465 4.12 -25.76 17.50
C HIS A 465 3.83 -24.82 16.34
N VAL A 466 4.86 -24.56 15.54
CA VAL A 466 4.75 -23.84 14.27
C VAL A 466 4.96 -24.81 13.12
N LEU A 467 4.13 -24.73 12.07
CA LEU A 467 4.35 -25.51 10.86
C LEU A 467 5.55 -24.96 10.08
N GLU A 468 6.59 -25.78 9.92
CA GLU A 468 7.79 -25.40 9.18
C GLU A 468 7.44 -25.07 7.71
N GLY A 469 7.83 -23.88 7.26
CA GLY A 469 7.54 -23.38 5.91
C GLY A 469 6.05 -23.09 5.62
N GLY A 470 5.17 -23.24 6.61
CA GLY A 470 3.76 -22.87 6.55
C GLY A 470 2.92 -23.70 5.58
N THR A 471 1.73 -23.20 5.25
CA THR A 471 0.81 -23.85 4.31
C THR A 471 1.44 -24.05 2.93
N SER A 472 2.40 -23.20 2.53
CA SER A 472 3.15 -23.42 1.29
C SER A 472 4.00 -24.69 1.31
N ALA A 473 4.60 -25.04 2.45
CA ALA A 473 5.35 -26.30 2.59
C ALA A 473 4.42 -27.51 2.58
N TRP A 474 3.26 -27.41 3.25
CA TRP A 474 2.20 -28.43 3.20
C TRP A 474 1.77 -28.76 1.76
N ILE A 475 1.52 -27.72 0.95
CA ILE A 475 1.14 -27.88 -0.46
C ILE A 475 2.30 -28.50 -1.27
N ARG A 476 3.55 -28.04 -1.07
CA ARG A 476 4.72 -28.61 -1.76
C ARG A 476 4.96 -30.09 -1.42
N ALA A 477 4.61 -30.52 -0.21
CA ALA A 477 4.67 -31.92 0.21
C ALA A 477 3.54 -32.78 -0.41
N GLY A 478 2.63 -32.18 -1.19
CA GLY A 478 1.57 -32.89 -1.90
C GLY A 478 0.34 -33.23 -1.06
N PHE A 479 0.23 -32.66 0.14
CA PHE A 479 -0.96 -32.86 0.98
C PHE A 479 -2.16 -32.07 0.47
N LEU A 480 -3.36 -32.62 0.69
CA LEU A 480 -4.62 -31.99 0.28
C LEU A 480 -4.87 -30.69 1.04
N THR A 481 -5.61 -29.77 0.40
CA THR A 481 -6.07 -28.52 1.02
C THR A 481 -7.59 -28.43 0.97
N GLU A 482 -8.16 -27.67 1.89
CA GLU A 482 -9.55 -27.21 1.86
C GLU A 482 -9.61 -25.76 1.33
N SER A 483 -10.78 -25.32 0.88
CA SER A 483 -11.04 -23.95 0.41
C SER A 483 -12.42 -23.51 0.87
N GLY A 484 -12.67 -22.20 0.88
CA GLY A 484 -13.92 -21.61 1.34
C GLY A 484 -13.84 -21.09 2.78
N GLU A 485 -14.99 -20.70 3.31
CA GLU A 485 -15.13 -20.01 4.60
C GLU A 485 -15.46 -20.95 5.76
N SER A 486 -15.09 -22.23 5.64
CA SER A 486 -15.25 -23.18 6.74
C SER A 486 -14.32 -22.79 7.90
N ARG A 487 -14.84 -22.85 9.13
CA ARG A 487 -14.07 -22.69 10.39
C ARG A 487 -13.35 -21.34 10.57
N LEU A 488 -14.01 -20.25 10.15
CA LEU A 488 -13.60 -18.91 10.56
C LEU A 488 -13.92 -18.70 12.04
N ALA A 489 -12.90 -18.62 12.89
CA ALA A 489 -13.06 -18.34 14.32
C ALA A 489 -13.06 -16.83 14.62
N SER A 490 -12.61 -16.02 13.67
CA SER A 490 -12.66 -14.56 13.71
C SER A 490 -13.51 -13.97 12.58
N PRO A 491 -14.05 -12.74 12.74
CA PRO A 491 -14.64 -12.00 11.63
C PRO A 491 -13.56 -11.59 10.61
N ARG A 492 -13.91 -11.59 9.32
CA ARG A 492 -13.01 -11.23 8.20
C ARG A 492 -12.84 -9.71 8.05
N ILE A 493 -12.25 -9.08 9.05
CA ILE A 493 -11.99 -7.64 9.08
C ILE A 493 -10.53 -7.29 8.71
N ASP A 494 -9.72 -8.29 8.35
CA ASP A 494 -8.29 -8.15 8.06
C ASP A 494 -7.97 -7.44 6.74
N ARG A 495 -8.99 -7.25 5.88
CA ARG A 495 -8.89 -6.55 4.60
C ARG A 495 -10.15 -5.73 4.33
N TYR A 496 -9.99 -4.49 3.93
CA TYR A 496 -11.06 -3.65 3.42
C TYR A 496 -11.48 -4.10 2.02
N ARG A 497 -12.79 -4.30 1.79
CA ARG A 497 -13.33 -4.59 0.46
C ARG A 497 -13.39 -3.31 -0.38
N ARG A 498 -12.28 -3.01 -1.04
CA ARG A 498 -12.10 -1.85 -1.93
C ARG A 498 -13.12 -1.88 -3.08
N PRO A 499 -14.02 -0.89 -3.22
CA PRO A 499 -15.04 -0.87 -4.29
C PRO A 499 -14.45 -0.81 -5.70
N TYR A 500 -13.19 -0.43 -5.81
CA TYR A 500 -12.43 -0.27 -7.05
C TYR A 500 -11.54 -1.48 -7.40
N GLU A 501 -11.55 -2.55 -6.60
CA GLU A 501 -10.85 -3.81 -6.91
C GLU A 501 -11.84 -4.93 -7.19
N GLY A 502 -11.58 -5.73 -8.22
CA GLY A 502 -12.45 -6.84 -8.62
C GLY A 502 -13.63 -6.41 -9.49
N THR A 503 -14.55 -7.34 -9.73
CA THR A 503 -15.66 -7.20 -10.70
C THR A 503 -17.03 -7.50 -10.09
N ASP A 504 -17.08 -7.81 -8.81
CA ASP A 504 -18.24 -8.33 -8.08
C ASP A 504 -18.79 -7.33 -7.04
N ASN A 505 -18.32 -6.08 -7.06
CA ASN A 505 -18.83 -5.02 -6.19
C ASN A 505 -20.19 -4.54 -6.70
N ALA A 506 -21.11 -4.26 -5.77
CA ALA A 506 -22.43 -3.74 -6.09
C ALA A 506 -22.35 -2.33 -6.71
N HIS A 507 -23.29 -2.01 -7.62
CA HIS A 507 -23.35 -0.70 -8.26
C HIS A 507 -23.48 0.44 -7.23
N GLU A 508 -24.24 0.23 -6.16
CA GLU A 508 -24.42 1.20 -5.08
C GLU A 508 -23.10 1.49 -4.35
N ALA A 509 -22.27 0.46 -4.12
CA ALA A 509 -20.96 0.62 -3.48
C ALA A 509 -19.98 1.38 -4.38
N MET A 510 -20.02 1.13 -5.69
CA MET A 510 -19.23 1.88 -6.68
C MET A 510 -19.65 3.36 -6.75
N ASN A 511 -20.95 3.64 -6.78
CA ASN A 511 -21.47 5.01 -6.76
C ASN A 511 -21.10 5.74 -5.46
N ALA A 512 -21.28 5.10 -4.30
CA ALA A 512 -20.93 5.67 -3.02
C ALA A 512 -19.43 5.99 -2.91
N TYR A 513 -18.57 5.19 -3.53
CA TYR A 513 -17.13 5.46 -3.62
C TYR A 513 -16.84 6.74 -4.42
N LEU A 514 -17.48 6.92 -5.58
CA LEU A 514 -17.28 8.13 -6.39
C LEU A 514 -17.81 9.39 -5.68
N GLU A 515 -19.00 9.32 -5.08
CA GLU A 515 -19.57 10.41 -4.27
C GLU A 515 -18.66 10.80 -3.11
N TRP A 516 -18.03 9.80 -2.47
CA TRP A 516 -17.02 10.05 -1.44
C TRP A 516 -15.78 10.78 -1.99
N GLU A 517 -15.22 10.34 -3.14
CA GLU A 517 -14.07 11.02 -3.77
C GLU A 517 -14.38 12.49 -4.07
N TYR A 518 -15.56 12.81 -4.64
CA TYR A 518 -15.95 14.20 -4.91
C TYR A 518 -16.03 15.09 -3.66
N GLY A 519 -16.30 14.49 -2.49
CA GLY A 519 -16.35 15.20 -1.21
C GLY A 519 -15.00 15.43 -0.54
N LEU A 520 -13.89 14.91 -1.10
CA LEU A 520 -12.58 14.93 -0.43
C LEU A 520 -11.97 16.33 -0.30
N VAL A 521 -12.12 17.20 -1.30
CA VAL A 521 -11.54 18.56 -1.24
C VAL A 521 -12.14 19.35 -0.07
N ALA A 522 -13.46 19.27 0.14
CA ALA A 522 -14.10 19.93 1.26
C ALA A 522 -13.70 19.32 2.62
N GLN A 523 -13.34 18.04 2.67
CA GLN A 523 -12.78 17.41 3.88
C GLN A 523 -11.35 17.88 4.14
N LEU A 524 -10.53 18.04 3.10
CA LEU A 524 -9.18 18.62 3.23
C LEU A 524 -9.23 20.04 3.82
N ASP A 525 -10.19 20.86 3.41
CA ASP A 525 -10.39 22.21 3.95
C ASP A 525 -10.75 22.20 5.45
N ARG A 526 -11.55 21.23 5.89
CA ARG A 526 -11.92 21.07 7.31
C ARG A 526 -10.76 20.54 8.15
N ASP A 527 -10.00 19.58 7.63
CA ASP A 527 -8.79 19.08 8.28
C ASP A 527 -7.72 20.17 8.40
N GLY A 528 -7.36 20.82 7.28
CA GLY A 528 -6.46 21.96 7.24
C GLY A 528 -5.01 21.68 7.67
N THR A 529 -4.56 20.43 7.69
CA THR A 529 -3.16 20.07 8.06
C THR A 529 -2.31 19.58 6.88
N HIS A 530 -2.93 19.39 5.71
CA HIS A 530 -2.28 18.71 4.58
C HIS A 530 -1.09 19.47 3.97
N GLY A 531 -1.24 20.79 3.80
CA GLY A 531 -0.22 21.64 3.17
C GLY A 531 0.04 21.32 1.70
N PHE A 532 -0.86 20.59 1.05
CA PHE A 532 -0.78 20.27 -0.38
C PHE A 532 -0.78 21.56 -1.22
N PHE A 533 -0.09 21.51 -2.35
CA PHE A 533 -0.10 22.56 -3.36
C PHE A 533 -0.05 21.92 -4.75
N VAL A 534 -0.37 22.68 -5.79
CA VAL A 534 -0.29 22.22 -7.18
C VAL A 534 0.47 23.25 -8.00
N VAL A 535 1.48 22.80 -8.75
CA VAL A 535 2.40 23.67 -9.52
C VAL A 535 1.88 24.14 -10.86
#